data_AF-A0AB33JCL4-F1
#
_entry.id   AF-A0AB33JCL4-F1
#
_cell.length_a   1.000
_cell.length_b   1.000
_cell.length_c   1.000
_cell.angle_alpha   90.00
_cell.angle_beta   90.00
_cell.angle_gamma   90.00
#
_symmetry.space_group_name_H-M   'P 1'
#
loop_
_entity.id
_entity.type
_entity.pdbx_description
1 polymer ?
#
loop_
_entity_poly.entity_id
_entity_poly.type
_entity_poly.pdbx_seq_one_letter_code
_entity_poly.pdbx_strand_id
1 'polypeptide(L)'
;MCEGEDTSGFPYGRNLEQKSVHSLEDIIDFHKHFKAIHPFQDGDGRVGRLIMFKGCLALNIAPFIIAADFKMFDYRGLQNWPKNPGCLLDISLVVQDNNKDMMECFGVKKLIC
;
A
#
# COMPACT_ATOMS: atom_id res chain seq x y z
N MET A 1 -10.80 -31.56 27.66
CA MET A 1 -11.64 -30.38 27.40
C MET A 1 -10.69 -29.26 27.01
N CYS A 2 -10.45 -29.05 25.72
CA CYS A 2 -9.77 -27.86 25.23
C CYS A 2 -10.87 -27.03 24.58
N GLU A 3 -11.24 -25.94 25.24
CA GLU A 3 -12.20 -24.96 24.72
C GLU A 3 -11.66 -24.41 23.40
N GLY A 4 -12.51 -24.37 22.38
CA GLY A 4 -12.17 -23.91 21.04
C GLY A 4 -11.85 -22.42 21.02
N GLU A 5 -10.69 -22.08 20.45
CA GLU A 5 -10.36 -20.69 20.13
C GLU A 5 -11.20 -20.26 18.92
N ASP A 6 -12.05 -19.27 19.15
CA ASP A 6 -12.83 -18.57 18.13
C ASP A 6 -11.88 -17.88 17.13
N THR A 7 -11.76 -18.46 15.94
CA THR A 7 -10.94 -17.92 14.86
C THR A 7 -11.65 -16.83 14.03
N SER A 8 -12.83 -16.34 14.45
CA SER A 8 -13.60 -15.33 13.69
C SER A 8 -12.91 -13.97 13.55
N GLY A 9 -11.80 -13.74 14.27
CA GLY A 9 -10.99 -12.53 14.19
C GLY A 9 -9.70 -12.60 13.36
N PHE A 10 -9.30 -13.76 12.83
CA PHE A 10 -8.00 -13.94 12.16
C PHE A 10 -8.14 -14.14 10.64
N PRO A 11 -7.66 -13.20 9.80
CA PRO A 11 -7.95 -13.15 8.36
C PRO A 11 -7.02 -14.03 7.50
N TYR A 12 -6.47 -15.13 8.03
CA TYR A 12 -5.59 -16.02 7.26
C TYR A 12 -6.35 -16.98 6.34
N GLY A 13 -7.69 -16.93 6.32
CA GLY A 13 -8.56 -17.71 5.45
C GLY A 13 -9.21 -16.88 4.34
N ARG A 14 -8.48 -16.07 3.57
CA ARG A 14 -9.00 -15.64 2.27
C ARG A 14 -8.82 -16.79 1.29
N ASN A 15 -9.92 -17.38 0.81
CA ASN A 15 -9.92 -18.07 -0.47
C ASN A 15 -9.27 -17.12 -1.48
N LEU A 16 -8.11 -17.49 -2.01
CA LEU A 16 -7.46 -16.80 -3.11
C LEU A 16 -8.29 -17.08 -4.38
N GLU A 17 -9.53 -16.58 -4.42
CA GLU A 17 -10.14 -16.34 -5.72
C GLU A 17 -9.19 -15.40 -6.44
N GLN A 18 -8.64 -15.87 -7.57
CA GLN A 18 -7.76 -15.08 -8.42
C GLN A 18 -8.54 -13.86 -8.89
N LYS A 19 -8.46 -12.77 -8.13
CA LYS A 19 -9.02 -11.47 -8.51
C LYS A 19 -8.26 -11.06 -9.77
N SER A 20 -8.93 -11.10 -10.92
CA SER A 20 -8.31 -10.92 -12.24
C SER A 20 -7.85 -9.48 -12.51
N VAL A 21 -8.21 -8.55 -11.64
CA VAL A 21 -7.82 -7.14 -11.71
C VAL A 21 -7.38 -6.69 -10.32
N HIS A 22 -6.10 -6.33 -10.20
CA HIS A 22 -5.56 -5.67 -9.02
C HIS A 22 -5.58 -4.16 -9.24
N SER A 23 -6.08 -3.41 -8.26
CA SER A 23 -6.17 -1.94 -8.32
C SER A 23 -5.15 -1.26 -7.41
N LEU A 24 -5.07 0.08 -7.47
CA LEU A 24 -4.25 0.87 -6.55
C LEU A 24 -4.67 0.63 -5.09
N GLU A 25 -5.97 0.52 -4.84
CA GLU A 25 -6.54 0.22 -3.53
C GLU A 25 -6.08 -1.14 -3.01
N ASP A 26 -5.95 -2.15 -3.88
CA ASP A 26 -5.42 -3.46 -3.49
C ASP A 26 -3.94 -3.37 -3.07
N ILE A 27 -3.14 -2.54 -3.74
CA ILE A 27 -1.73 -2.28 -3.35
C ILE A 27 -1.68 -1.60 -1.97
N ILE A 28 -2.52 -0.60 -1.73
CA ILE A 28 -2.56 0.14 -0.47
C ILE A 28 -3.06 -0.76 0.67
N ASP A 29 -4.09 -1.57 0.42
CA ASP A 29 -4.58 -2.57 1.37
C ASP A 29 -3.49 -3.59 1.73
N PHE A 30 -2.72 -4.04 0.74
CA PHE A 30 -1.55 -4.89 0.99
C PHE A 30 -0.51 -4.17 1.87
N HIS A 31 -0.19 -2.91 1.58
CA HIS A 31 0.78 -2.13 2.37
C HIS A 31 0.37 -2.06 3.85
N LYS A 32 -0.92 -1.80 4.10
CA LYS A 32 -1.49 -1.78 5.45
C LYS A 32 -1.38 -3.14 6.14
N HIS A 33 -1.73 -4.23 5.47
CA HIS A 33 -1.60 -5.58 6.04
C HIS A 33 -0.14 -5.96 6.32
N PHE A 34 0.77 -5.67 5.39
CA PHE A 34 2.20 -5.90 5.58
C PHE A 34 2.75 -5.14 6.80
N LYS A 35 2.37 -3.87 6.94
CA LYS A 35 2.75 -3.03 8.09
C LYS A 35 2.20 -3.55 9.42
N ALA A 36 1.01 -4.15 9.42
CA ALA A 36 0.39 -4.73 10.61
C ALA A 36 1.05 -6.04 11.04
N ILE A 37 1.50 -6.87 10.08
CA ILE A 37 2.20 -8.13 10.38
C ILE A 37 3.59 -7.86 10.98
N HIS A 38 4.25 -6.77 10.54
CA HIS A 38 5.58 -6.37 11.01
C HIS A 38 6.59 -7.54 11.00
N PRO A 39 6.83 -8.18 9.85
CA PRO A 39 7.60 -9.43 9.78
C PRO A 39 9.11 -9.28 10.03
N PHE A 40 9.66 -8.06 9.99
CA PHE A 40 11.09 -7.81 10.19
C PHE A 40 11.38 -7.14 11.54
N GLN A 41 12.63 -7.19 12.00
CA GLN A 41 13.06 -6.54 13.24
C GLN A 41 13.16 -5.00 13.09
N ASP A 42 13.56 -4.55 11.91
CA ASP A 42 13.56 -3.15 11.48
C ASP A 42 13.43 -3.12 9.95
N GLY A 43 12.94 -2.01 9.41
CA GLY A 43 12.90 -1.75 7.99
C GLY A 43 11.54 -1.97 7.34
N ASP A 44 10.52 -2.43 8.06
CA ASP A 44 9.17 -2.67 7.51
C ASP A 44 8.58 -1.45 6.83
N GLY A 45 8.83 -0.25 7.36
CA GLY A 45 8.42 0.98 6.68
C GLY A 45 9.09 1.17 5.32
N ARG A 46 10.39 0.88 5.20
CA ARG A 46 11.15 1.00 3.94
C ARG A 46 10.71 -0.08 2.96
N VAL A 47 10.67 -1.34 3.41
CA VAL A 47 10.28 -2.50 2.60
C VAL A 47 8.84 -2.36 2.13
N GLY A 48 7.90 -2.01 3.01
CA GLY A 48 6.50 -1.86 2.65
C GLY A 48 6.26 -0.80 1.56
N ARG A 49 7.00 0.32 1.59
CA ARG A 49 6.91 1.34 0.54
C ARG A 49 7.53 0.88 -0.78
N LEU A 50 8.63 0.14 -0.73
CA LEU A 50 9.23 -0.47 -1.93
C LEU A 50 8.33 -1.54 -2.55
N ILE A 51 7.62 -2.32 -1.74
CA ILE A 51 6.64 -3.29 -2.24
C ILE A 51 5.48 -2.58 -2.94
N MET A 52 4.96 -1.49 -2.36
CA MET A 52 3.93 -0.66 -2.99
C MET A 52 4.40 -0.08 -4.33
N PHE A 53 5.61 0.47 -4.38
CA PHE A 53 6.23 0.95 -5.62
C PHE A 53 6.34 -0.15 -6.67
N LYS A 54 6.84 -1.34 -6.29
CA LYS A 54 6.92 -2.52 -7.16
C LYS A 54 5.53 -2.96 -7.66
N GLY A 55 4.53 -2.93 -6.80
CA GLY A 55 3.14 -3.26 -7.14
C GLY A 55 2.60 -2.35 -8.22
N CYS A 56 2.86 -1.05 -8.13
CA CYS A 56 2.46 -0.08 -9.16
C CYS A 56 3.08 -0.44 -10.52
N LEU A 57 4.38 -0.71 -10.56
CA LEU A 57 5.07 -1.13 -11.79
C LEU A 57 4.50 -2.41 -12.39
N ALA A 58 4.17 -3.40 -11.55
CA ALA A 58 3.61 -4.67 -12.01
C ALA A 58 2.21 -4.52 -12.64
N LEU A 59 1.45 -3.51 -12.22
CA LEU A 59 0.09 -3.24 -12.67
C LEU A 59 0.01 -2.11 -13.71
N ASN A 60 1.15 -1.61 -14.20
CA ASN A 60 1.25 -0.43 -15.06
C ASN A 60 0.55 0.82 -14.49
N ILE A 61 0.52 0.94 -13.16
CA ILE A 61 0.06 2.14 -12.46
C ILE A 61 1.27 3.07 -12.27
N ALA A 62 1.07 4.38 -12.41
CA ALA A 62 2.13 5.37 -12.20
C ALA A 62 2.79 5.14 -10.81
N PRO A 63 4.10 4.84 -10.77
CA PRO A 63 4.74 4.39 -9.55
C PRO A 63 5.03 5.57 -8.62
N PHE A 64 4.78 5.36 -7.33
CA PHE A 64 4.97 6.40 -6.31
C PHE A 64 5.67 5.85 -5.07
N ILE A 65 6.35 6.74 -4.35
CA ILE A 65 6.99 6.40 -3.07
C ILE A 65 6.65 7.47 -2.03
N ILE A 66 6.07 7.06 -0.90
CA ILE A 66 5.79 7.96 0.21
C ILE A 66 7.13 8.38 0.85
N ALA A 67 7.61 9.56 0.49
CA ALA A 67 8.84 10.14 1.02
C ALA A 67 8.68 10.66 2.46
N ALA A 68 9.78 11.10 3.06
CA ALA A 68 9.81 11.57 4.45
C ALA A 68 8.79 12.69 4.74
N ASP A 69 8.57 13.58 3.76
CA ASP A 69 7.65 14.71 3.85
C ASP A 69 6.18 14.27 4.04
N PHE A 70 5.84 13.07 3.55
CA PHE A 70 4.51 12.47 3.67
C PHE A 70 4.42 11.42 4.78
N LYS A 71 5.51 11.16 5.53
CA LYS A 71 5.59 10.09 6.54
C LYS A 71 4.52 10.22 7.64
N MET A 72 4.25 11.45 8.08
CA MET A 72 3.25 11.68 9.14
C MET A 72 1.83 11.38 8.64
N PHE A 73 1.57 11.70 7.37
CA PHE A 73 0.28 11.44 6.74
C PHE A 73 0.06 9.94 6.53
N ASP A 74 1.08 9.21 6.08
CA ASP A 74 1.08 7.73 6.00
C ASP A 74 0.78 7.08 7.35
N TYR A 75 1.47 7.50 8.41
CA TYR A 75 1.23 6.99 9.77
C TYR A 75 -0.21 7.24 10.24
N ARG A 76 -0.72 8.46 10.05
CA ARG A 76 -2.10 8.82 10.40
C ARG A 76 -3.13 8.08 9.55
N GLY A 77 -2.87 7.89 8.27
CA GLY A 77 -3.72 7.14 7.35
C GLY A 77 -3.85 5.68 7.78
N LEU A 78 -2.73 5.04 8.13
CA LEU A 78 -2.71 3.68 8.66
C LEU A 78 -3.46 3.55 9.99
N GLN A 79 -3.26 4.49 10.93
CA GLN A 79 -3.97 4.47 12.22
C GLN A 79 -5.49 4.63 12.07
N ASN A 80 -5.94 5.43 11.10
CA ASN A 80 -7.35 5.72 10.90
C ASN A 80 -8.03 4.83 9.85
N TRP A 81 -7.30 3.89 9.25
CA TRP A 81 -7.79 3.06 8.13
C TRP A 81 -9.16 2.40 8.37
N PRO A 82 -9.47 1.81 9.55
CA PRO A 82 -10.79 1.19 9.77
C PRO A 82 -11.95 2.19 9.74
N LYS A 83 -11.68 3.48 10.01
CA LYS A 83 -12.68 4.54 10.06
C LYS A 83 -12.73 5.37 8.79
N ASN A 84 -11.58 5.58 8.14
CA ASN A 84 -11.45 6.39 6.94
C ASN A 84 -10.30 5.87 6.05
N PRO A 85 -10.54 4.86 5.21
CA PRO A 85 -9.55 4.35 4.26
C PRO A 85 -9.19 5.38 3.18
N GLY A 86 -10.08 6.34 2.90
CA GLY A 86 -9.87 7.39 1.91
C GLY A 86 -8.64 8.24 2.19
N CYS A 87 -8.31 8.48 3.46
CA CYS A 87 -7.16 9.31 3.81
C CYS A 87 -5.83 8.81 3.21
N LEU A 88 -5.54 7.52 3.31
CA LEU A 88 -4.29 6.96 2.78
C LEU A 88 -4.32 6.82 1.25
N LEU A 89 -5.51 6.64 0.67
CA LEU A 89 -5.71 6.71 -0.78
C LEU A 89 -5.43 8.11 -1.33
N ASP A 90 -6.02 9.15 -0.71
CA ASP A 90 -5.84 10.55 -1.11
C ASP A 90 -4.37 10.96 -1.08
N ILE A 91 -3.65 10.60 -0.01
CA ILE A 91 -2.21 10.85 0.10
C ILE A 91 -1.46 10.11 -1.01
N SER A 92 -1.82 8.85 -1.28
CA SER A 92 -1.17 8.06 -2.33
C SER A 92 -1.36 8.69 -3.71
N LEU A 93 -2.54 9.23 -4.01
CA LEU A 93 -2.82 9.96 -5.24
C LEU A 93 -1.99 11.25 -5.34
N VAL A 94 -1.95 12.06 -4.27
CA VAL A 94 -1.11 13.28 -4.24
C VAL A 94 0.36 12.96 -4.45
N VAL A 95 0.89 11.94 -3.77
CA VAL A 95 2.28 11.53 -3.95
C VAL A 95 2.52 10.97 -5.36
N GLN A 96 1.53 10.28 -5.93
CA GLN A 96 1.61 9.79 -7.29
C GLN A 96 1.69 10.92 -8.31
N ASP A 97 0.91 11.99 -8.15
CA ASP A 97 0.97 13.14 -9.05
C ASP A 97 2.32 13.86 -8.96
N ASN A 98 2.85 14.09 -7.74
CA ASN A 98 4.20 14.62 -7.56
C ASN A 98 5.27 13.76 -8.26
N ASN A 99 5.09 12.44 -8.24
CA ASN A 99 5.99 11.51 -8.91
C ASN A 99 5.83 11.53 -10.43
N LYS A 100 4.62 11.71 -10.96
CA LYS A 100 4.39 11.89 -12.40
C LYS A 100 5.10 13.15 -12.89
N ASP A 101 4.96 14.27 -12.17
CA ASP A 101 5.65 15.52 -12.49
C ASP A 101 7.17 15.32 -12.54
N MET A 102 7.72 14.62 -11.55
CA MET A 102 9.14 14.26 -11.52
C MET A 102 9.53 13.41 -12.73
N MET A 103 8.74 12.39 -13.07
CA MET A 103 8.97 11.50 -14.22
C MET A 103 8.95 12.27 -15.53
N GLU A 104 8.05 13.24 -15.69
CA GLU A 104 8.00 14.15 -16.84
C GLU A 104 9.25 15.02 -16.92
N CYS A 105 9.68 15.63 -15.81
CA CYS A 105 10.90 16.43 -15.75
C CYS A 105 12.15 15.65 -16.20
N PHE A 106 12.22 14.34 -15.93
CA PHE A 106 13.32 13.46 -16.36
C PHE A 106 13.07 12.73 -17.70
N GLY A 107 11.96 13.00 -18.40
CA GLY A 107 11.68 12.43 -19.71
C GLY A 107 11.29 10.94 -19.70
N VAL A 108 10.77 10.42 -18.60
CA VAL A 108 10.35 9.01 -18.46
C VAL A 108 8.94 8.82 -19.03
N LYS A 109 8.85 8.37 -20.29
CA LYS A 109 7.57 8.31 -21.05
C LYS A 109 6.76 7.01 -20.89
N LYS A 110 7.34 5.93 -20.36
CA LYS A 110 6.78 4.55 -20.52
C LYS A 110 5.63 4.20 -19.57
N LEU A 111 5.26 5.08 -18.62
CA LEU A 111 4.34 4.76 -17.51
C LEU A 111 3.24 5.82 -17.31
N ILE A 112 3.07 6.76 -18.24
CA ILE A 112 2.15 7.91 -18.13
C ILE A 112 0.84 7.67 -18.93
N CYS A 113 0.65 6.51 -19.54
CA CYS A 113 -0.52 6.21 -20.37
C CYS A 113 -1.76 5.83 -19.55
#